data_AF-A0AAW1N082-F1
#
_entry.id   AF-A0AAW1N082-F1
#
_cell.length_a   1.000
_cell.length_b   1.000
_cell.length_c   1.000
_cell.angle_alpha   90.00
_cell.angle_beta   90.00
_cell.angle_gamma   90.00
#
_symmetry.space_group_name_H-M   'P 1'
#
loop_
_entity.id
_entity.type
_entity.pdbx_description
1 polymer ?
#
loop_
_entity_poly.entity_id
_entity_poly.type
_entity_poly.pdbx_seq_one_letter_code
_entity_poly.pdbx_strand_id
1 'polypeptide(L)'
;MADLMSAVKEMMIEIREMIKEQKEYHETLKEITIENKKLKKKVEVLEEKLEKIEKDQRKSNIIIKSEDFQHNIGKEQVKQFIEEKIGVPVEIEEVQVISNNKKHQTIVRAKINSFENKILIMKNK
;
A
#
# COMPACT_ATOMS: atom_id res chain seq x y z
N MET A 1 -10.42 -71.67 1.37
CA MET A 1 -9.60 -71.09 2.46
C MET A 1 -8.37 -70.35 1.95
N ALA A 2 -7.62 -70.89 0.99
CA ALA A 2 -6.43 -70.23 0.43
C ALA A 2 -6.73 -68.88 -0.27
N ASP A 3 -7.78 -68.82 -1.09
CA ASP A 3 -8.15 -67.58 -1.81
C ASP A 3 -8.59 -66.44 -0.87
N LEU A 4 -9.30 -66.80 0.22
CA LEU A 4 -9.71 -65.83 1.23
C LEU A 4 -8.50 -65.24 1.97
N MET A 5 -7.48 -66.05 2.27
CA MET A 5 -6.24 -65.57 2.88
C MET A 5 -5.42 -64.69 1.94
N SER A 6 -5.47 -64.95 0.62
CA SER A 6 -4.81 -64.09 -0.38
C SER A 6 -5.48 -62.72 -0.47
N ALA A 7 -6.81 -62.70 -0.60
CA ALA A 7 -7.59 -61.46 -0.65
C ALA A 7 -7.43 -60.60 0.61
N VAL A 8 -7.37 -61.23 1.79
CA VAL A 8 -7.12 -60.53 3.06
C VAL A 8 -5.71 -59.93 3.10
N LYS A 9 -4.69 -60.62 2.56
CA LYS A 9 -3.33 -60.09 2.49
C LYS A 9 -3.24 -58.91 1.52
N GLU A 10 -3.88 -58.98 0.36
CA GLU A 10 -3.95 -57.89 -0.62
C GLU A 10 -4.62 -56.65 -0.02
N MET A 11 -5.79 -56.82 0.63
CA MET A 11 -6.45 -55.71 1.35
C MET A 11 -5.57 -55.11 2.44
N MET A 12 -4.79 -55.90 3.18
CA MET A 12 -3.88 -55.35 4.19
C MET A 12 -2.74 -54.54 3.58
N ILE A 13 -2.28 -54.89 2.38
CA ILE A 13 -1.25 -54.13 1.66
C ILE A 13 -1.83 -52.79 1.20
N GLU A 14 -3.00 -52.80 0.55
CA GLU A 14 -3.70 -51.58 0.12
C GLU A 14 -3.99 -50.64 1.30
N ILE A 15 -4.47 -51.16 2.43
CA ILE A 15 -4.69 -50.37 3.64
C ILE A 15 -3.38 -49.72 4.14
N ARG A 16 -2.25 -50.44 4.09
CA ARG A 16 -0.96 -49.88 4.51
C ARG A 16 -0.48 -48.79 3.57
N GLU A 17 -0.65 -48.98 2.26
CA GLU A 17 -0.29 -47.99 1.25
C GLU A 17 -1.14 -46.73 1.42
N MET A 18 -2.46 -46.87 1.56
CA MET A 18 -3.36 -45.76 1.86
C MET A 18 -2.98 -45.00 3.14
N ILE A 19 -2.63 -45.72 4.22
CA ILE A 19 -2.18 -45.08 5.47
C ILE A 19 -0.88 -44.30 5.25
N LYS A 20 0.03 -44.82 4.43
CA LYS A 20 1.29 -44.13 4.10
C LYS A 20 1.02 -42.86 3.30
N GLU A 21 0.20 -42.94 2.26
CA GLU A 21 -0.19 -41.79 1.45
C GLU A 21 -0.91 -40.71 2.28
N GLN A 22 -1.81 -41.11 3.19
CA GLN A 22 -2.48 -40.16 4.09
C GLN A 22 -1.50 -39.45 5.02
N LYS A 23 -0.45 -40.13 5.50
CA LYS A 23 0.59 -39.50 6.32
C LYS A 23 1.40 -38.48 5.53
N GLU A 24 1.86 -38.86 4.33
CA GLU A 24 2.61 -37.97 3.45
C GLU A 24 1.78 -36.74 3.04
N TYR A 25 0.50 -36.95 2.71
CA TYR A 25 -0.42 -35.86 2.43
C TYR A 25 -0.62 -34.93 3.64
N HIS A 26 -0.75 -35.50 4.84
CA HIS A 26 -0.90 -34.72 6.07
C HIS A 26 0.36 -33.90 6.40
N GLU A 27 1.55 -34.44 6.18
CA GLU A 27 2.81 -33.72 6.32
C GLU A 27 2.91 -32.57 5.32
N THR A 28 2.56 -32.82 4.05
CA THR A 28 2.50 -31.80 3.01
C THR A 28 1.53 -30.66 3.37
N LEU A 29 0.34 -30.99 3.86
CA LEU A 29 -0.62 -29.99 4.31
C LEU A 29 -0.12 -29.17 5.49
N LYS A 30 0.64 -29.78 6.42
CA LYS A 30 1.26 -29.06 7.54
C LYS A 30 2.30 -28.06 7.03
N GLU A 31 3.16 -28.47 6.11
CA GLU A 31 4.17 -27.59 5.50
C GLU A 31 3.52 -26.42 4.77
N ILE A 32 2.53 -26.70 3.92
CA ILE A 32 1.76 -25.68 3.19
C ILE A 32 1.08 -24.71 4.17
N THR A 33 0.53 -25.21 5.27
CA THR A 33 -0.12 -24.37 6.29
C THR A 33 0.87 -23.45 6.98
N ILE A 34 2.07 -23.95 7.30
CA ILE A 34 3.14 -23.16 7.92
C ILE A 34 3.64 -22.08 6.96
N GLU A 35 3.87 -22.44 5.70
CA GLU A 35 4.31 -21.50 4.66
C GLU A 35 3.28 -20.41 4.41
N ASN A 36 2.01 -20.78 4.26
CA ASN A 36 0.92 -19.81 4.10
C ASN A 36 0.82 -18.83 5.27
N LYS A 37 1.00 -19.31 6.51
CA LYS A 37 1.03 -18.41 7.69
C LYS A 37 2.22 -17.44 7.64
N LYS A 38 3.39 -17.89 7.19
CA LYS A 38 4.57 -17.02 7.01
C LYS A 38 4.34 -15.99 5.91
N LEU A 39 3.76 -16.38 4.79
CA LEU A 39 3.45 -15.49 3.67
C LEU A 39 2.42 -14.44 4.06
N LYS A 40 1.33 -14.82 4.73
CA LYS A 40 0.32 -13.86 5.23
C LYS A 40 0.95 -12.78 6.11
N LYS A 41 1.78 -13.18 7.08
CA LYS A 41 2.50 -12.22 7.93
C LYS A 41 3.44 -11.30 7.13
N LYS A 42 4.12 -11.83 6.11
CA LYS A 42 4.97 -10.99 5.24
C LYS A 42 4.15 -9.97 4.47
N VAL A 43 2.98 -10.36 3.96
CA VAL A 43 2.06 -9.46 3.25
C VAL A 43 1.59 -8.35 4.19
N GLU A 44 1.10 -8.69 5.39
CA GLU A 44 0.66 -7.70 6.40
C GLU A 44 1.77 -6.69 6.72
N VAL A 45 3.00 -7.15 6.96
CA VAL A 45 4.15 -6.27 7.23
C VAL A 45 4.49 -5.37 6.04
N LEU A 46 4.35 -5.87 4.82
CA LEU A 46 4.60 -5.07 3.61
C LEU A 46 3.51 -4.03 3.39
N GLU A 47 2.24 -4.37 3.64
CA GLU A 47 1.11 -3.45 3.57
C GLU A 47 1.27 -2.31 4.58
N GLU A 48 1.62 -2.62 5.83
CA GLU A 48 1.90 -1.60 6.86
C GLU A 48 3.07 -0.68 6.47
N LYS A 49 4.14 -1.24 5.90
CA LYS A 49 5.28 -0.45 5.42
C LYS A 49 4.89 0.45 4.26
N LEU A 50 4.08 -0.06 3.32
CA LEU A 50 3.62 0.70 2.17
C LEU A 50 2.70 1.83 2.61
N GLU A 51 1.77 1.58 3.52
CA GLU A 51 0.92 2.60 4.11
C GLU A 51 1.75 3.68 4.82
N LYS A 52 2.80 3.28 5.56
CA LYS A 52 3.71 4.22 6.22
C LYS A 52 4.46 5.08 5.20
N ILE A 53 5.01 4.48 4.15
CA ILE A 53 5.71 5.21 3.08
C ILE A 53 4.76 6.18 2.39
N GLU A 54 3.53 5.76 2.06
CA GLU A 54 2.53 6.65 1.47
C GLU A 54 2.15 7.79 2.40
N LYS A 55 1.95 7.53 3.70
CA LYS A 55 1.71 8.57 4.70
C LYS A 55 2.88 9.54 4.77
N ASP A 56 4.11 9.05 4.80
CA ASP A 56 5.31 9.88 4.85
C ASP A 56 5.48 10.72 3.56
N GLN A 57 5.18 10.17 2.38
CA GLN A 57 5.15 10.95 1.14
C GLN A 57 4.06 12.03 1.16
N ARG A 58 2.87 11.72 1.69
CA ARG A 58 1.76 12.69 1.79
C ARG A 58 1.98 13.73 2.88
N LYS A 59 2.80 13.45 3.89
CA LYS A 59 3.07 14.40 5.00
C LYS A 59 3.57 15.73 4.48
N SER A 60 4.40 15.78 3.44
CA SER A 60 4.91 17.03 2.90
C SER A 60 4.05 17.65 1.78
N ASN A 61 3.01 16.96 1.32
CA ASN A 61 2.15 17.44 0.24
C ASN A 61 1.01 18.32 0.76
N ILE A 62 0.76 19.45 0.12
CA ILE A 62 -0.43 20.29 0.32
C ILE A 62 -1.27 20.32 -0.95
N ILE A 63 -2.59 20.43 -0.75
CA ILE A 63 -3.55 20.63 -1.83
C ILE A 63 -4.04 22.08 -1.78
N ILE A 64 -3.83 22.78 -2.87
CA ILE A 64 -4.24 24.16 -3.07
C ILE A 64 -5.30 24.16 -4.17
N LYS A 65 -6.41 24.85 -3.89
CA LYS A 65 -7.48 25.10 -4.86
C LYS A 65 -7.58 26.61 -5.02
N SER A 66 -7.39 27.11 -6.23
CA SER A 66 -7.50 28.55 -6.51
C SER A 66 -8.00 28.80 -7.93
N GLU A 67 -8.73 29.90 -8.10
CA GLU A 67 -9.13 30.42 -9.41
C GLU A 67 -7.99 31.22 -10.06
N ASP A 68 -7.03 31.70 -9.25
CA ASP A 68 -5.87 32.50 -9.69
C ASP A 68 -4.84 31.69 -10.48
N PHE A 69 -5.05 30.39 -10.57
CA PHE A 69 -4.11 29.38 -11.01
C PHE A 69 -4.36 29.01 -12.48
N GLN A 70 -3.41 29.39 -13.35
CA GLN A 70 -3.45 29.12 -14.80
C GLN A 70 -3.02 27.69 -15.18
N HIS A 71 -3.12 27.32 -16.46
CA HIS A 71 -2.86 25.93 -16.91
C HIS A 71 -1.42 25.42 -16.66
N ASN A 72 -0.43 26.31 -16.52
CA ASN A 72 0.98 25.97 -16.34
C ASN A 72 1.55 26.58 -15.05
N ILE A 73 1.02 26.17 -13.90
CA ILE A 73 1.50 26.66 -12.60
C ILE A 73 2.87 26.07 -12.26
N GLY A 74 3.84 26.94 -12.04
CA GLY A 74 5.18 26.59 -11.57
C GLY A 74 5.33 26.68 -10.04
N LYS A 75 6.49 26.24 -9.55
CA LYS A 75 6.88 26.28 -8.13
C LYS A 75 6.82 27.70 -7.54
N GLU A 76 7.37 28.68 -8.26
CA GLU A 76 7.43 30.06 -7.79
C GLU A 76 6.03 30.68 -7.63
N GLN A 77 5.11 30.39 -8.53
CA GLN A 77 3.73 30.89 -8.44
C GLN A 77 3.00 30.31 -7.23
N VAL A 78 3.21 29.02 -6.93
CA VAL A 78 2.64 28.40 -5.73
C VAL A 78 3.26 28.99 -4.46
N LYS A 79 4.58 29.19 -4.46
CA LYS A 79 5.30 29.80 -3.35
C LYS A 79 4.78 31.20 -3.04
N GLN A 80 4.72 32.07 -4.06
CA GLN A 80 4.18 33.42 -3.94
C GLN A 80 2.74 33.41 -3.44
N PHE A 81 1.89 32.54 -3.98
CA PHE A 81 0.51 32.43 -3.52
C PHE A 81 0.40 32.09 -2.02
N ILE A 82 1.21 31.16 -1.53
CA ILE A 82 1.22 30.78 -0.11
C ILE A 82 1.75 31.94 0.74
N GLU A 83 2.83 32.59 0.31
CA GLU A 83 3.41 33.73 1.01
C GLU A 83 2.45 34.92 1.08
N GLU A 84 1.74 35.24 -0.01
CA GLU A 84 0.79 36.35 -0.08
C GLU A 84 -0.50 36.08 0.71
N LYS A 85 -1.06 34.86 0.61
CA LYS A 85 -2.34 34.52 1.24
C LYS A 85 -2.21 34.13 2.70
N ILE A 86 -1.09 33.50 3.06
CA ILE A 86 -0.90 32.88 4.39
C ILE A 86 0.23 33.56 5.18
N GLY A 87 1.16 34.26 4.51
CA GLY A 87 2.26 34.95 5.19
C GLY A 87 3.40 34.03 5.66
N VAL A 88 3.46 32.79 5.15
CA VAL A 88 4.46 31.80 5.55
C VAL A 88 5.45 31.56 4.40
N PRO A 89 6.75 31.85 4.58
CA PRO A 89 7.76 31.55 3.58
C PRO A 89 7.95 30.04 3.45
N VAL A 90 7.86 29.53 2.22
CA VAL A 90 7.98 28.09 1.94
C VAL A 90 8.86 27.77 0.76
N GLU A 91 9.51 26.62 0.82
CA GLU A 91 10.23 26.03 -0.30
C GLU A 91 9.41 24.88 -0.89
N ILE A 92 9.19 24.93 -2.21
CA ILE A 92 8.39 23.96 -2.95
C ILE A 92 9.32 23.03 -3.74
N GLU A 93 9.33 21.73 -3.41
CA GLU A 93 10.11 20.71 -4.12
C GLU A 93 9.51 20.38 -5.47
N GLU A 94 8.18 20.32 -5.55
CA GLU A 94 7.46 19.79 -6.70
C GLU A 94 6.05 20.39 -6.73
N VAL A 95 5.57 20.67 -7.95
CA VAL A 95 4.20 21.10 -8.20
C VAL A 95 3.62 20.21 -9.27
N GLN A 96 2.45 19.66 -9.00
CA GLN A 96 1.67 18.88 -9.95
C GLN A 96 0.25 19.44 -10.01
N VAL A 97 -0.21 19.80 -11.20
CA VAL A 97 -1.62 20.13 -11.44
C VAL A 97 -2.41 18.82 -11.43
N ILE A 98 -3.34 18.67 -10.49
CA ILE A 98 -4.19 17.47 -10.37
C ILE A 98 -5.43 17.61 -11.25
N SER A 99 -6.03 18.81 -11.25
CA SER A 99 -7.22 19.09 -12.02
C SER A 99 -7.22 20.54 -12.42
N ASN A 100 -7.69 20.79 -13.63
CA ASN A 100 -7.72 22.10 -14.22
C ASN A 100 -9.01 22.24 -15.00
N ASN A 101 -9.96 22.93 -14.40
CA ASN A 101 -11.30 23.02 -14.93
C ASN A 101 -11.51 24.45 -15.36
N LYS A 102 -11.59 24.73 -16.66
CA LYS A 102 -11.61 26.11 -17.20
C LYS A 102 -12.77 26.99 -16.69
N LYS A 103 -13.77 26.41 -16.04
CA LYS A 103 -14.90 27.10 -15.38
C LYS A 103 -14.84 27.09 -13.84
N HIS A 104 -13.88 26.38 -13.23
CA HIS A 104 -13.76 26.21 -11.77
C HIS A 104 -12.31 26.36 -11.30
N GLN A 105 -12.10 26.27 -9.99
CA GLN A 105 -10.79 26.33 -9.36
C GLN A 105 -9.83 25.26 -9.91
N THR A 106 -8.58 25.66 -10.17
CA THR A 106 -7.47 24.75 -10.47
C THR A 106 -6.97 24.11 -9.18
N ILE A 107 -6.81 22.79 -9.19
CA ILE A 107 -6.34 22.01 -8.05
C ILE A 107 -4.90 21.59 -8.28
N VAL A 108 -4.04 21.99 -7.34
CA VAL A 108 -2.60 21.75 -7.39
C VAL A 108 -2.17 20.97 -6.15
N ARG A 109 -1.33 19.95 -6.37
CA ARG A 109 -0.52 19.31 -5.33
C ARG A 109 0.85 19.97 -5.31
N ALA A 110 1.23 20.54 -4.18
CA ALA A 110 2.58 21.04 -3.99
C ALA A 110 3.26 20.27 -2.87
N LYS A 111 4.49 19.83 -3.10
CA LYS A 111 5.34 19.18 -2.10
C LYS A 111 6.24 20.24 -1.47
N ILE A 112 6.21 20.35 -0.15
CA ILE A 112 6.97 21.35 0.63
C ILE A 112 8.12 20.65 1.36
N ASN A 113 9.30 21.29 1.45
CA ASN A 113 10.46 20.74 2.15
C ASN A 113 10.20 20.51 3.65
N SER A 114 9.31 21.29 4.27
CA SER A 114 9.06 21.30 5.71
C SER A 114 7.64 20.89 6.08
N PHE A 115 7.53 19.85 6.92
CA PHE A 115 6.27 19.41 7.52
C PHE A 115 5.69 20.46 8.48
N GLU A 116 6.54 21.19 9.20
CA GLU A 116 6.11 22.26 10.12
C GLU A 116 5.44 23.40 9.35
N ASN A 117 6.01 23.78 8.21
CA ASN A 117 5.42 24.79 7.33
C ASN A 117 4.06 24.35 6.79
N LYS A 118 3.90 23.06 6.45
CA LYS A 118 2.59 22.53 6.11
C LYS A 118 1.59 22.66 7.26
N ILE A 119 1.98 22.32 8.49
CA ILE A 119 1.08 22.45 9.65
C ILE A 119 0.65 23.92 9.81
N LEU A 120 1.60 24.86 9.70
CA LEU A 120 1.33 26.29 9.76
C LEU A 120 0.34 26.73 8.66
N ILE A 121 0.55 26.28 7.42
CA ILE A 121 -0.36 26.54 6.30
C ILE A 121 -1.75 25.97 6.56
N MET A 122 -1.84 24.75 7.08
CA MET A 122 -3.13 24.11 7.36
C MET A 122 -3.88 24.75 8.53
N LYS A 123 -3.17 25.35 9.49
CA LYS A 123 -3.78 26.07 10.63
C LYS A 123 -4.28 27.47 10.26
N ASN A 124 -3.68 28.09 9.26
CA ASN A 124 -4.02 29.44 8.78
C ASN A 124 -4.90 29.43 7.51
N LYS A 125 -5.46 28.26 7.16
CA LYS A 125 -6.39 28.08 6.03
C LYS A 125 -7.80 28.52 6.41
#